data_AF-A0A957RIX8-F1
#
_entry.id   AF-A0A957RIX8-F1
#
_cell.length_a   1.000
_cell.length_b   1.000
_cell.length_c   1.000
_cell.angle_alpha   90.00
_cell.angle_beta   90.00
_cell.angle_gamma   90.00
#
_symmetry.space_group_name_H-M   'P 1'
#
loop_
_entity.id
_entity.type
_entity.pdbx_description
1 polymer ?
#
loop_
_entity_poly.entity_id
_entity_poly.type
_entity_poly.pdbx_seq_one_letter_code
_entity_poly.pdbx_strand_id
1 'polypeptide(L)'
;RLGCEPGWPLGLDAGETVSAGPFTITAVPAAHETLDRDGQGRHRYLGYVARCGPWTIYHSGDTVLYDGMVETLRAFAVDFALLPINGRAAERR
;
A
#
# COMPACT_ATOMS: atom_id res chain seq x y z
N ARG A 1 -5.91 -16.27 -13.64
CA ARG A 1 -4.92 -15.20 -13.97
C ARG A 1 -5.64 -14.15 -14.81
N LEU A 2 -5.22 -12.88 -14.74
CA LEU A 2 -5.96 -11.71 -15.28
C LEU A 2 -6.19 -11.69 -16.80
N GLY A 3 -5.68 -12.66 -17.57
CA GLY A 3 -5.92 -12.75 -19.02
C GLY A 3 -5.29 -11.61 -19.84
N CYS A 4 -4.42 -10.81 -19.24
CA CYS A 4 -3.73 -9.69 -19.88
C CYS A 4 -2.30 -10.07 -20.31
N GLU A 5 -1.75 -9.30 -21.24
CA GLU A 5 -0.33 -9.38 -21.62
C GLU A 5 0.57 -9.28 -20.38
N PRO A 6 1.59 -10.15 -20.21
CA PRO A 6 2.42 -10.16 -19.00
C PRO A 6 3.13 -8.84 -18.68
N GLY A 7 3.42 -8.03 -19.70
CA GLY A 7 4.06 -6.72 -19.54
C GLY A 7 3.07 -5.56 -19.35
N TRP A 8 1.76 -5.82 -19.39
CA TRP A 8 0.75 -4.78 -19.16
C TRP A 8 0.63 -4.37 -17.69
N PRO A 9 0.65 -5.29 -16.70
CA PRO A 9 0.70 -4.91 -15.29
C PRO A 9 2.01 -4.20 -14.94
N LEU A 10 1.89 -3.14 -14.16
CA LEU A 10 3.03 -2.47 -13.53
C LEU A 10 3.24 -3.07 -12.13
N GLY A 11 4.37 -3.75 -11.94
CA GLY A 11 4.75 -4.30 -10.63
C GLY A 11 5.38 -3.25 -9.73
N LEU A 12 5.21 -3.43 -8.42
CA LEU A 12 5.77 -2.58 -7.37
C LEU A 12 6.11 -3.44 -6.13
N ASP A 13 7.19 -3.10 -5.45
CA ASP A 13 7.49 -3.42 -4.05
C ASP A 13 7.51 -2.14 -3.19
N ALA A 14 7.50 -2.29 -1.87
CA ALA A 14 7.48 -1.16 -0.95
C ALA A 14 8.69 -0.22 -1.17
N GLY A 15 8.42 1.07 -1.28
CA GLY A 15 9.40 2.12 -1.59
C GLY A 15 9.51 2.41 -3.09
N GLU A 16 9.00 1.55 -3.97
CA GLU A 16 8.99 1.79 -5.40
C GLU A 16 7.83 2.70 -5.81
N THR A 17 8.01 3.40 -6.94
CA THR A 17 7.03 4.33 -7.49
C THR A 17 6.90 4.12 -9.00
N VAL A 18 5.66 4.13 -9.50
CA VAL A 18 5.34 4.07 -10.93
C VAL A 18 4.37 5.17 -11.33
N SER A 19 4.41 5.55 -12.60
CA SER A 19 3.40 6.42 -13.22
C SER A 19 2.43 5.57 -14.04
N ALA A 20 1.14 5.77 -13.82
CA ALA A 20 0.06 5.11 -14.54
C ALA A 20 -0.94 6.16 -15.03
N GLY A 21 -0.73 6.67 -16.24
CA GLY A 21 -1.52 7.79 -16.77
C GLY A 21 -1.41 9.03 -15.89
N PRO A 22 -2.53 9.60 -15.37
CA PRO A 22 -2.50 10.80 -14.53
C PRO A 22 -2.12 10.51 -13.07
N PHE A 23 -1.81 9.27 -12.72
CA PHE A 23 -1.48 8.85 -11.36
C PHE A 23 0.01 8.60 -11.20
N THR A 24 0.57 9.07 -10.09
CA THR A 24 1.85 8.57 -9.55
C THR A 24 1.55 7.73 -8.32
N ILE A 25 1.95 6.45 -8.35
CA ILE A 25 1.63 5.48 -7.31
C ILE A 25 2.92 5.04 -6.65
N THR A 26 3.04 5.27 -5.34
CA THR A 26 4.11 4.76 -4.50
C THR A 26 3.58 3.62 -3.64
N ALA A 27 4.22 2.46 -3.67
CA ALA A 27 3.91 1.37 -2.75
C ALA A 27 4.58 1.60 -1.40
N VAL A 28 3.86 1.32 -0.32
CA VAL A 28 4.36 1.39 1.07
C VAL A 28 4.09 0.06 1.78
N PRO A 29 4.84 -0.29 2.83
CA PRO A 29 4.59 -1.53 3.55
C PRO A 29 3.16 -1.60 4.10
N ALA A 30 2.56 -2.79 4.03
CA ALA A 30 1.39 -3.16 4.83
C ALA A 30 1.72 -4.39 5.68
N ALA A 31 1.05 -4.50 6.81
CA ALA A 31 1.15 -5.59 7.75
C ALA A 31 -0.23 -6.23 7.91
N HIS A 32 -0.57 -7.26 7.13
CA HIS A 32 -1.88 -7.93 7.27
C HIS A 32 -2.10 -8.45 8.71
N GLU A 33 -1.08 -9.12 9.25
CA GLU A 33 -0.97 -9.38 10.69
C GLU A 33 0.38 -8.90 11.24
N THR A 34 1.43 -9.02 10.43
CA THR A 34 2.82 -8.59 10.67
C THR A 34 3.44 -8.08 9.37
N LEU A 35 4.58 -7.38 9.47
CA LEU A 35 5.39 -7.04 8.30
C LEU A 35 6.09 -8.31 7.78
N ASP A 36 5.54 -8.91 6.74
CA ASP A 36 6.07 -10.13 6.12
C ASP A 36 6.79 -9.81 4.81
N ARG A 37 7.91 -10.49 4.59
CA ARG A 37 8.74 -10.39 3.39
C ARG A 37 8.96 -11.78 2.79
N ASP A 38 9.06 -11.85 1.47
CA ASP A 38 9.39 -13.09 0.78
C ASP A 38 10.89 -13.42 0.85
N GLY A 39 11.30 -14.54 0.25
CA GLY A 39 12.71 -14.98 0.23
C GLY A 39 13.65 -14.05 -0.53
N GLN A 40 13.12 -13.05 -1.24
CA GLN A 40 13.89 -12.01 -1.93
C GLN A 40 13.88 -10.68 -1.15
N GLY A 41 13.25 -10.65 0.04
CA GLY A 41 13.16 -9.46 0.88
C GLY A 41 12.03 -8.50 0.50
N ARG A 42 11.17 -8.88 -0.45
CA ARG A 42 10.06 -8.03 -0.93
C ARG A 42 8.87 -8.12 0.01
N HIS A 43 8.16 -7.03 0.21
CA HIS A 43 6.97 -7.01 1.05
C HIS A 43 5.85 -7.84 0.44
N ARG A 44 5.25 -8.74 1.23
CA ARG A 44 4.13 -9.57 0.76
C ARG A 44 2.82 -8.81 0.65
N TYR A 45 2.68 -7.76 1.46
CA TYR A 45 1.49 -6.93 1.54
C TYR A 45 1.90 -5.47 1.38
N LEU A 46 1.11 -4.73 0.60
CA LEU A 46 1.38 -3.34 0.28
C LEU A 46 0.14 -2.48 0.52
N GLY A 47 0.38 -1.28 1.03
CA GLY A 47 -0.49 -0.14 0.83
C GLY A 47 0.01 0.70 -0.34
N TYR A 48 -0.79 1.66 -0.78
CA TYR A 48 -0.47 2.51 -1.92
C TYR A 48 -0.79 3.96 -1.62
N VAL A 49 0.15 4.84 -1.93
CA VAL A 49 -0.08 6.28 -1.98
C VAL A 49 -0.20 6.70 -3.44
N ALA A 50 -1.38 7.14 -3.84
CA ALA A 50 -1.66 7.63 -5.18
C ALA A 50 -1.73 9.16 -5.17
N ARG A 51 -0.92 9.81 -6.00
CA ARG A 51 -1.02 11.25 -6.28
C ARG A 51 -1.74 11.45 -7.59
N CYS A 52 -2.77 12.30 -7.61
CA CYS A 52 -3.52 12.67 -8.81
C CYS A 52 -4.01 14.12 -8.72
N GLY A 53 -3.51 14.96 -9.64
CA GLY A 53 -3.77 16.40 -9.57
C GLY A 53 -3.28 16.98 -8.23
N PRO A 54 -4.13 17.71 -7.48
CA PRO A 54 -3.76 18.28 -6.19
C PRO A 54 -3.85 17.26 -5.04
N TRP A 55 -4.38 16.07 -5.26
CA TRP A 55 -4.74 15.13 -4.20
C TRP A 55 -3.71 14.03 -4.00
N THR A 56 -3.52 13.64 -2.74
CA THR A 56 -2.74 12.49 -2.29
C THR A 56 -3.63 11.55 -1.48
N ILE A 57 -3.88 10.36 -2.03
CA ILE A 57 -4.76 9.35 -1.43
C ILE A 57 -3.91 8.18 -0.95
N TYR A 58 -4.06 7.81 0.31
CA TYR A 58 -3.50 6.59 0.86
C TYR A 58 -4.56 5.50 0.92
N HIS A 59 -4.32 4.37 0.24
CA HIS A 59 -5.06 3.14 0.41
C HIS A 59 -4.20 2.15 1.17
N SER A 60 -4.59 1.80 2.40
CA SER A 60 -3.71 1.03 3.29
C SER A 60 -3.55 -0.45 2.91
N GLY A 61 -4.45 -0.96 2.06
CA GLY A 61 -4.65 -2.39 1.95
C GLY A 61 -5.29 -2.92 3.22
N ASP A 62 -5.28 -4.25 3.39
CA ASP A 62 -5.66 -4.88 4.64
C ASP A 62 -4.43 -4.91 5.56
N THR A 63 -4.37 -3.96 6.50
CA THR A 63 -3.20 -3.77 7.38
C THR A 63 -3.63 -3.45 8.80
N VAL A 64 -2.85 -3.95 9.76
CA VAL A 64 -2.82 -3.45 11.13
C VAL A 64 -1.82 -2.29 11.23
N LEU A 65 -1.88 -1.54 12.33
CA LEU A 65 -0.85 -0.57 12.68
C LEU A 65 0.48 -1.30 12.95
N TYR A 66 1.58 -0.75 12.45
CA TYR A 66 2.93 -1.28 12.65
C TYR A 66 3.94 -0.15 12.95
N ASP A 67 5.06 -0.52 13.55
CA ASP A 67 6.13 0.41 13.90
C ASP A 67 6.77 1.04 12.66
N GLY A 68 6.84 2.38 12.62
CA GLY A 68 7.38 3.11 11.46
C GLY A 68 6.33 3.50 10.40
N MET A 69 5.06 3.09 10.57
CA MET A 69 3.98 3.41 9.62
C MET A 69 3.73 4.93 9.54
N VAL A 70 3.66 5.60 10.69
CA VAL A 70 3.39 7.04 10.76
C VAL A 70 4.52 7.84 10.13
N GLU A 71 5.76 7.47 10.41
CA GLU A 71 6.97 8.10 9.86
C GLU A 71 7.00 7.97 8.34
N THR A 72 6.69 6.76 7.85
CA THR A 72 6.60 6.47 6.41
C THR A 72 5.52 7.34 5.74
N LEU A 73 4.31 7.37 6.30
CA LEU A 73 3.18 8.08 5.70
C LEU A 73 3.29 9.60 5.81
N ARG A 74 3.98 10.12 6.83
CA ARG A 74 4.18 11.56 7.04
C ARG A 74 4.86 12.24 5.83
N ALA A 75 5.75 11.54 5.13
CA ALA A 75 6.45 12.08 3.97
C ALA A 75 5.53 12.42 2.79
N PHE A 76 4.32 11.85 2.75
CA PHE A 76 3.42 11.99 1.62
C PHE A 76 2.42 13.14 1.74
N ALA A 77 2.22 13.70 2.96
CA ALA A 77 1.18 14.70 3.22
C ALA A 77 -0.20 14.25 2.67
N VAL A 78 -0.65 13.09 3.13
CA VAL A 78 -1.90 12.45 2.68
C VAL A 78 -3.12 13.33 2.95
N ASP A 79 -3.94 13.57 1.92
CA ASP A 79 -5.21 14.29 2.01
C ASP A 79 -6.36 13.36 2.44
N PHE A 80 -6.39 12.15 1.87
CA PHE A 80 -7.43 11.15 2.13
C PHE A 80 -6.82 9.79 2.46
N ALA A 81 -7.29 9.15 3.53
CA ALA A 81 -6.89 7.81 3.92
C ALA A 81 -8.07 6.84 3.86
N LEU A 82 -7.89 5.73 3.13
CA LEU A 82 -8.81 4.60 3.07
C LEU A 82 -8.23 3.49 3.93
N LEU A 83 -8.84 3.29 5.11
CA LEU A 83 -8.35 2.38 6.14
C LEU A 83 -9.31 1.21 6.35
N PRO A 84 -8.82 0.00 6.68
CA PRO A 84 -9.67 -1.10 7.09
C PRO A 84 -10.40 -0.73 8.37
N ILE A 85 -11.69 -1.05 8.42
CA ILE A 85 -12.55 -0.86 9.59
C ILE A 85 -12.74 -2.15 10.39
N ASN A 86 -12.22 -3.27 9.87
CA ASN A 86 -12.29 -4.56 10.53
C ASN A 86 -11.33 -4.54 11.72
N GLY A 87 -11.91 -4.56 12.93
CA GLY A 87 -11.14 -4.51 14.17
C GLY A 87 -10.52 -5.86 14.55
N ARG A 88 -9.49 -5.83 15.38
CA ARG A 88 -8.83 -7.02 15.97
C ARG A 88 -9.60 -7.68 17.12
N ALA A 89 -10.86 -7.28 17.32
CA ALA A 89 -11.65 -7.78 18.43
C ALA A 89 -12.01 -9.26 18.17
N ALA A 90 -11.88 -10.11 19.20
CA ALA A 90 -12.02 -11.56 19.06
C ALA A 90 -13.39 -11.96 18.50
N GLU A 91 -14.42 -11.16 18.74
CA GLU A 91 -15.78 -11.33 18.26
C GLU A 91 -16.00 -10.96 16.78
N ARG A 92 -14.98 -10.40 16.11
CA ARG A 92 -15.02 -9.97 14.70
C ARG A 92 -14.01 -10.72 13.82
N ARG A 93 -13.37 -11.76 14.36
CA ARG A 93 -12.43 -12.63 13.65
C ARG A 93 -13.13 -13.83 13.04
#